data_AF-A0A318D0U2-F1
#
_entry.id   AF-A0A318D0U2-F1
#
_cell.length_a   1.000
_cell.length_b   1.000
_cell.length_c   1.000
_cell.angle_alpha   90.00
_cell.angle_beta   90.00
_cell.angle_gamma   90.00
#
_symmetry.space_group_name_H-M   'P 1'
#
loop_
_entity.id
_entity.type
_entity.pdbx_description
1 polymer ?
#
loop_
_entity_poly.entity_id
_entity_poly.type
_entity_poly.pdbx_seq_one_letter_code
_entity_poly.pdbx_strand_id
1 'polypeptide(L)'
;MKVWLKLAVSGVAVAGMLLLAMGSEQPARLTNITSKAPIPIQHGVLEEGLTIVAEDKSFELKGGERFVSPFQSNLWTYGCDINSINGKNVLNSSTQAQLCGGKKVHVFYGNNPEPLYGVLVLNSSIATAKGPASRSYMIKVPSDKIAHAREGNTAVAFEIMKWDSKSRWSHTGAISTTEKTAYSWILWVSAYPL
;
A
#
# COMPACT_ATOMS: atom_id res chain seq x y z
N MET A 1 41.06 -16.86 -82.01
CA MET A 1 40.04 -15.79 -81.88
C MET A 1 38.76 -16.38 -81.28
N LYS A 2 38.10 -15.61 -80.40
CA LYS A 2 36.81 -15.84 -79.70
C LYS A 2 36.91 -16.32 -78.25
N VAL A 3 37.13 -15.31 -77.39
CA VAL A 3 36.72 -15.24 -75.97
C VAL A 3 35.21 -15.20 -75.92
N TRP A 4 34.53 -16.16 -75.26
CA TRP A 4 33.14 -15.98 -74.80
C TRP A 4 32.87 -16.76 -73.51
N LEU A 5 32.58 -15.99 -72.46
CA LEU A 5 31.52 -16.18 -71.47
C LEU A 5 31.50 -17.44 -70.61
N LYS A 6 31.89 -17.33 -69.32
CA LYS A 6 31.13 -17.84 -68.15
C LYS A 6 31.52 -17.06 -66.88
N LEU A 7 30.90 -15.90 -66.68
CA LEU A 7 30.80 -15.22 -65.38
C LEU A 7 29.32 -14.84 -65.24
N ALA A 8 28.60 -15.55 -64.36
CA ALA A 8 27.40 -15.09 -63.65
C ALA A 8 26.60 -16.28 -63.11
N VAL A 9 26.98 -16.82 -61.95
CA VAL A 9 26.01 -17.42 -61.01
C VAL A 9 26.51 -17.14 -59.59
N SER A 10 26.46 -15.87 -59.19
CA SER A 10 26.71 -15.46 -57.81
C SER A 10 25.90 -14.21 -57.57
N GLY A 11 24.74 -14.32 -56.92
CA GLY A 11 23.99 -13.11 -56.58
C GLY A 11 22.48 -13.18 -56.37
N VAL A 12 21.85 -14.36 -56.29
CA VAL A 12 20.38 -14.41 -56.03
C VAL A 12 20.00 -15.17 -54.76
N ALA A 13 20.89 -15.99 -54.18
CA ALA A 13 20.51 -16.80 -53.01
C ALA A 13 20.66 -16.11 -51.64
N VAL A 14 21.23 -14.90 -51.56
CA VAL A 14 21.48 -14.21 -50.26
C VAL A 14 20.48 -13.07 -50.00
N ALA A 15 19.80 -12.55 -51.02
CA ALA A 15 18.83 -11.47 -50.84
C ALA A 15 17.48 -11.94 -50.26
N GLY A 16 17.13 -13.22 -50.41
CA GLY A 16 15.86 -13.78 -49.92
C GLY A 16 15.81 -14.09 -48.42
N MET A 17 16.95 -14.30 -47.76
CA MET A 17 16.99 -14.63 -46.32
C MET A 17 17.13 -13.41 -45.39
N LEU A 18 17.40 -12.22 -45.93
CA LEU A 18 17.54 -11.00 -45.13
C LEU A 18 16.23 -10.22 -44.92
N LEU A 19 15.12 -10.63 -45.56
CA LEU A 19 13.82 -9.96 -45.46
C LEU A 19 12.86 -10.59 -44.44
N LEU A 20 13.26 -11.65 -43.73
CA LEU A 20 12.43 -12.26 -42.66
C LEU A 20 12.73 -11.73 -41.24
N ALA A 21 13.66 -10.78 -41.10
CA ALA A 21 14.04 -10.22 -39.80
C ALA A 21 13.49 -8.80 -39.54
N MET A 22 12.69 -8.23 -40.45
CA MET A 22 12.05 -6.92 -40.25
C MET A 22 10.62 -7.08 -39.75
N GLY A 23 10.51 -7.61 -38.55
CA GLY A 23 9.25 -7.78 -37.84
C GLY A 23 9.52 -8.16 -36.40
N SER A 24 10.45 -7.48 -35.73
CA SER A 24 10.54 -7.58 -34.28
C SER A 24 9.29 -6.93 -33.69
N GLU A 25 8.19 -7.66 -33.64
CA GLU A 25 7.09 -7.30 -32.76
C GLU A 25 7.69 -7.13 -31.37
N GLN A 26 7.65 -5.90 -30.85
CA GLN A 26 8.08 -5.66 -29.48
C GLN A 26 7.32 -6.64 -28.58
N PRO A 27 8.00 -7.38 -27.67
CA PRO A 27 7.33 -8.36 -26.84
C PRO A 27 6.17 -7.68 -26.13
N ALA A 28 5.01 -8.35 -26.14
CA ALA A 28 3.80 -7.86 -25.49
C ALA A 28 4.11 -7.37 -24.07
N ARG A 29 4.03 -6.04 -23.87
CA ARG A 29 4.36 -5.43 -22.59
C ARG A 29 3.08 -5.09 -21.85
N LEU A 30 3.01 -5.56 -20.61
CA LEU A 30 1.96 -5.16 -19.68
C LEU A 30 2.42 -3.88 -18.97
N THR A 31 1.73 -2.77 -19.24
CA THR A 31 2.05 -1.46 -18.62
C THR A 31 1.06 -1.17 -17.49
N ASN A 32 1.57 -0.89 -16.29
CA ASN A 32 0.72 -0.47 -15.17
C ASN A 32 0.19 0.95 -15.43
N ILE A 33 -1.13 1.09 -15.41
CA ILE A 33 -1.85 2.35 -15.62
C ILE A 33 -2.68 2.76 -14.39
N THR A 34 -2.38 2.17 -13.23
CA THR A 34 -3.08 2.44 -11.98
C THR A 34 -2.78 3.86 -11.52
N SER A 35 -3.82 4.67 -11.32
CA SER A 35 -3.67 5.93 -10.60
C SER A 35 -3.50 5.66 -9.10
N LYS A 36 -2.27 5.84 -8.61
CA LYS A 36 -1.94 5.80 -7.18
C LYS A 36 -1.92 7.20 -6.54
N ALA A 37 -2.60 8.18 -7.16
CA ALA A 37 -2.71 9.51 -6.59
C ALA A 37 -3.35 9.43 -5.19
N PRO A 38 -2.67 9.91 -4.12
CA PRO A 38 -3.21 9.86 -2.77
C PRO A 38 -4.48 10.71 -2.63
N ILE A 39 -5.47 10.17 -1.92
CA ILE A 39 -6.71 10.87 -1.56
C ILE A 39 -6.85 10.83 -0.04
N PRO A 40 -6.83 11.97 0.66
CA PRO A 40 -6.97 12.00 2.11
C PRO A 40 -8.30 11.40 2.57
N ILE A 41 -8.27 10.58 3.63
CA ILE A 41 -9.47 10.15 4.34
C ILE A 41 -9.66 11.11 5.52
N GLN A 42 -10.67 11.97 5.45
CA GLN A 42 -10.77 13.11 6.37
C GLN A 42 -11.43 12.79 7.70
N HIS A 43 -12.22 11.72 7.77
CA HIS A 43 -13.06 11.46 8.93
C HIS A 43 -12.85 10.04 9.47
N GLY A 44 -13.14 9.88 10.74
CA GLY A 44 -13.19 8.58 11.37
C GLY A 44 -14.06 8.54 12.62
N VAL A 45 -14.20 7.34 13.16
CA VAL A 45 -14.80 7.08 14.47
C VAL A 45 -13.90 6.14 15.25
N LEU A 46 -13.75 6.42 16.55
CA LEU A 46 -13.03 5.58 17.49
C LEU A 46 -14.04 4.78 18.31
N GLU A 47 -13.78 3.49 18.54
CA GLU A 47 -14.67 2.67 19.38
C GLU A 47 -14.80 3.23 20.81
N GLU A 48 -15.97 3.03 21.42
CA GLU A 48 -16.20 3.43 22.80
C GLU A 48 -15.22 2.76 23.76
N GLY A 49 -14.81 3.48 24.80
CA GLY A 49 -13.85 3.01 25.80
C GLY A 49 -12.39 3.08 25.36
N LEU A 50 -12.09 3.46 24.11
CA LEU A 50 -10.73 3.69 23.64
C LEU A 50 -10.42 5.19 23.64
N THR A 51 -9.26 5.60 24.11
CA THR A 51 -8.75 6.98 23.94
C THR A 51 -7.32 6.91 23.42
N ILE A 52 -7.01 7.68 22.38
CA ILE A 52 -5.68 7.73 21.78
C ILE A 52 -5.16 9.15 21.86
N VAL A 53 -4.05 9.35 22.57
CA VAL A 53 -3.41 10.66 22.73
C VAL A 53 -2.05 10.61 22.05
N ALA A 54 -1.72 11.61 21.22
CA ALA A 54 -0.39 11.70 20.64
C ALA A 54 0.68 11.86 21.73
N GLU A 55 1.83 11.19 21.59
CA GLU A 55 2.94 11.33 22.55
C GLU A 55 3.43 12.79 22.63
N ASP A 56 3.39 13.51 21.50
CA ASP A 56 3.71 14.94 21.39
C ASP A 56 2.54 15.87 21.78
N LYS A 57 1.41 15.32 22.22
CA LYS A 57 0.17 16.02 22.60
C LYS A 57 -0.48 16.83 21.47
N SER A 58 -0.13 16.57 20.21
CA SER A 58 -0.70 17.28 19.05
C SER A 58 -2.17 16.95 18.77
N PHE A 59 -2.66 15.80 19.24
CA PHE A 59 -4.07 15.43 19.10
C PHE A 59 -4.52 14.45 20.18
N GLU A 60 -5.84 14.37 20.35
CA GLU A 60 -6.54 13.38 21.15
C GLU A 60 -7.75 12.86 20.36
N LEU A 61 -7.92 11.54 20.31
CA LEU A 61 -9.08 10.87 19.75
C LEU A 61 -9.84 10.18 20.88
N LYS A 62 -11.14 10.48 21.01
CA LYS A 62 -12.00 9.97 22.09
C LYS A 62 -12.99 8.92 21.57
N GLY A 63 -13.14 7.86 22.34
CA GLY A 63 -14.02 6.75 22.00
C GLY A 63 -15.48 7.18 21.98
N GLY A 64 -16.22 6.68 20.99
CA GLY A 64 -17.61 7.06 20.75
C GLY A 64 -17.77 8.36 19.95
N GLU A 65 -16.69 9.12 19.73
CA GLU A 65 -16.73 10.38 18.99
C GLU A 65 -16.25 10.21 17.54
N ARG A 66 -16.85 11.01 16.65
CA ARG A 66 -16.32 11.20 15.30
C ARG A 66 -15.17 12.20 15.36
N PHE A 67 -14.12 11.95 14.59
CA PHE A 67 -12.97 12.83 14.50
C PHE A 67 -12.70 13.26 13.06
N VAL A 68 -12.05 14.42 12.93
CA VAL A 68 -11.34 14.81 11.71
C VAL A 68 -9.91 14.31 11.82
N SER A 69 -9.39 13.66 10.78
CA SER A 69 -8.07 13.04 10.81
C SER A 69 -6.99 14.07 11.14
N PRO A 70 -6.28 13.94 12.28
CA PRO A 70 -5.31 14.94 12.72
C PRO A 70 -4.01 14.92 11.91
N PHE A 71 -3.75 13.83 11.20
CA PHE A 71 -2.63 13.69 10.28
C PHE A 71 -3.00 12.75 9.13
N GLN A 72 -2.10 12.61 8.15
CA GLN A 72 -2.20 11.66 7.05
C GLN A 72 -0.85 10.98 6.87
N SER A 73 -0.83 9.66 6.96
CA SER A 73 0.27 8.81 6.55
C SER A 73 0.14 8.48 5.05
N ASN A 74 1.24 8.16 4.40
CA ASN A 74 1.24 7.80 2.98
C ASN A 74 2.04 6.52 2.74
N LEU A 75 1.35 5.39 2.70
CA LEU A 75 1.93 4.06 2.43
C LEU A 75 2.00 3.70 0.93
N TRP A 76 1.82 4.68 0.04
CA TRP A 76 1.74 4.43 -1.41
C TRP A 76 3.00 4.84 -2.17
N THR A 77 3.87 5.63 -1.54
CA THR A 77 5.07 6.20 -2.16
C THR A 77 6.31 5.33 -1.95
N TYR A 78 7.31 5.53 -2.81
CA TYR A 78 8.60 4.84 -2.73
C TYR A 78 9.26 5.09 -1.35
N GLY A 79 9.79 4.03 -0.73
CA GLY A 79 10.33 4.07 0.65
C GLY A 79 9.30 3.84 1.75
N CYS A 80 8.00 3.95 1.43
CA CYS A 80 6.87 3.65 2.33
C CYS A 80 5.91 2.64 1.73
N ASP A 81 6.39 1.88 0.75
CA ASP A 81 5.59 1.00 -0.09
C ASP A 81 4.76 0.04 0.79
N ILE A 82 3.50 -0.10 0.45
CA ILE A 82 2.57 -1.05 1.07
C ILE A 82 3.05 -2.49 1.02
N ASN A 83 3.99 -2.81 0.14
CA ASN A 83 4.65 -4.12 0.15
C ASN A 83 5.65 -4.26 1.31
N SER A 84 6.19 -3.16 1.84
CA SER A 84 7.10 -3.14 2.99
C SER A 84 6.39 -3.35 4.33
N ILE A 85 5.08 -3.05 4.41
CA ILE A 85 4.23 -3.37 5.55
C ILE A 85 3.09 -4.23 5.03
N ASN A 86 3.19 -5.55 5.21
CA ASN A 86 2.21 -6.52 4.72
C ASN A 86 1.91 -7.59 5.80
N GLY A 87 0.97 -8.49 5.52
CA GLY A 87 0.53 -9.50 6.49
C GLY A 87 1.63 -10.39 7.07
N LYS A 88 2.80 -10.51 6.42
CA LYS A 88 3.93 -11.31 6.92
C LYS A 88 4.82 -10.58 7.92
N ASN A 89 4.85 -9.24 7.88
CA ASN A 89 5.80 -8.44 8.66
C ASN A 89 5.16 -7.26 9.40
N VAL A 90 3.84 -7.06 9.28
CA VAL A 90 3.12 -5.95 9.92
C VAL A 90 3.44 -5.84 11.41
N LEU A 91 3.53 -6.96 12.13
CA LEU A 91 3.85 -6.96 13.57
C LEU A 91 5.14 -6.21 13.91
N ASN A 92 6.17 -6.34 13.07
CA ASN A 92 7.51 -5.78 13.32
C ASN A 92 7.77 -4.48 12.53
N SER A 93 6.73 -3.87 11.97
CA SER A 93 6.86 -2.73 11.04
C SER A 93 6.57 -1.36 11.67
N SER A 94 6.45 -1.26 13.01
CA SER A 94 6.11 0.00 13.69
C SER A 94 7.12 1.12 13.42
N THR A 95 8.42 0.83 13.43
CA THR A 95 9.47 1.82 13.11
C THR A 95 9.37 2.30 11.66
N GLN A 96 9.14 1.38 10.71
CA GLN A 96 8.95 1.73 9.31
C GLN A 96 7.68 2.58 9.13
N ALA A 97 6.61 2.24 9.82
CA ALA A 97 5.36 2.99 9.80
C ALA A 97 5.55 4.45 10.29
N GLN A 98 6.38 4.66 11.32
CA GLN A 98 6.73 6.01 11.79
C GLN A 98 7.44 6.84 10.72
N LEU A 99 8.39 6.24 9.99
CA LEU A 99 9.06 6.89 8.86
C LEU A 99 8.08 7.29 7.74
N CYS A 100 6.93 6.62 7.69
CA CYS A 100 5.85 6.84 6.72
C CYS A 100 4.73 7.74 7.23
N GLY A 101 5.01 8.54 8.27
CA GLY A 101 4.06 9.49 8.85
C GLY A 101 3.13 8.88 9.88
N GLY A 102 3.42 7.68 10.38
CA GLY A 102 2.81 7.16 11.60
C GLY A 102 3.21 8.00 12.82
N LYS A 103 2.32 8.09 13.80
CA LYS A 103 2.52 8.90 15.02
C LYS A 103 2.61 8.01 16.24
N LYS A 104 3.55 8.31 17.12
CA LYS A 104 3.60 7.68 18.44
C LYS A 104 2.44 8.18 19.30
N VAL A 105 1.81 7.27 20.02
CA VAL A 105 0.59 7.52 20.78
C VAL A 105 0.60 6.77 22.11
N HIS A 106 -0.17 7.30 23.06
CA HIS A 106 -0.61 6.61 24.26
C HIS A 106 -2.05 6.14 24.07
N VAL A 107 -2.31 4.88 24.37
CA VAL A 107 -3.61 4.22 24.18
C VAL A 107 -4.20 3.82 25.53
N PHE A 108 -5.33 4.43 25.87
CA PHE A 108 -6.10 4.12 27.08
C PHE A 108 -7.32 3.28 26.68
N TYR A 109 -7.63 2.27 27.49
CA TYR A 109 -8.77 1.39 27.24
C TYR A 109 -9.57 1.15 28.52
N GLY A 110 -10.88 1.39 28.44
CA GLY A 110 -11.79 1.37 29.58
C GLY A 110 -11.43 2.44 30.62
N ASN A 111 -11.58 2.09 31.89
CA ASN A 111 -11.26 2.98 33.02
C ASN A 111 -9.83 2.80 33.55
N ASN A 112 -8.94 2.18 32.76
CA ASN A 112 -7.58 1.92 33.22
C ASN A 112 -6.69 3.17 32.97
N PRO A 113 -6.05 3.71 34.02
CA PRO A 113 -5.24 4.93 33.91
C PRO A 113 -3.86 4.70 33.29
N GLU A 114 -3.37 3.47 33.23
CA GLU A 114 -2.08 3.14 32.62
C GLU A 114 -2.22 3.00 31.09
N PRO A 115 -1.56 3.88 30.31
CA PRO A 115 -1.61 3.79 28.87
C PRO A 115 -0.71 2.67 28.35
N LEU A 116 -1.12 2.09 27.22
CA LEU A 116 -0.22 1.37 26.34
C LEU A 116 0.54 2.36 25.44
N TYR A 117 1.75 2.01 25.05
CA TYR A 117 2.49 2.72 24.01
C TYR A 117 2.08 2.19 22.66
N GLY A 118 1.98 3.07 21.67
CA GLY A 118 1.55 2.68 20.34
C GLY A 118 2.12 3.52 19.23
N VAL A 119 1.90 3.02 18.01
CA VAL A 119 2.12 3.75 16.76
C VAL A 119 0.83 3.69 15.97
N LEU A 120 0.26 4.86 15.66
CA LEU A 120 -0.95 4.99 14.86
C LEU A 120 -0.60 5.44 13.44
N VAL A 121 -1.13 4.72 12.46
CA VAL A 121 -1.11 5.10 11.04
C VAL A 121 -2.53 5.39 10.60
N LEU A 122 -2.72 6.55 9.99
CA LEU A 122 -3.95 6.94 9.29
C LEU A 122 -3.59 7.13 7.82
N ASN A 123 -3.66 6.05 7.05
CA ASN A 123 -3.19 6.04 5.67
C ASN A 123 -4.19 6.78 4.76
N SER A 124 -3.66 7.57 3.83
CA SER A 124 -4.45 8.08 2.73
C SER A 124 -5.00 6.94 1.87
N SER A 125 -6.10 7.19 1.20
CA SER A 125 -6.64 6.35 0.14
C SER A 125 -5.91 6.61 -1.19
N ILE A 126 -6.27 5.91 -2.26
CA ILE A 126 -5.86 6.23 -3.64
C ILE A 126 -7.07 6.32 -4.56
N ALA A 127 -6.91 6.95 -5.72
CA ALA A 127 -7.99 7.13 -6.70
C ALA A 127 -8.71 5.84 -7.12
N THR A 128 -8.04 4.68 -7.09
CA THR A 128 -8.66 3.39 -7.43
C THR A 128 -9.11 2.57 -6.21
N ALA A 129 -8.99 3.13 -5.00
CA ALA A 129 -9.48 2.49 -3.79
C ALA A 129 -11.00 2.55 -3.69
N LYS A 130 -11.58 1.54 -3.05
CA LYS A 130 -13.02 1.33 -2.97
C LYS A 130 -13.43 0.72 -1.63
N GLY A 131 -14.71 0.89 -1.32
CA GLY A 131 -15.33 0.40 -0.09
C GLY A 131 -15.30 1.41 1.07
N PRO A 132 -15.87 1.06 2.23
CA PRO A 132 -15.99 1.98 3.38
C PRO A 132 -14.64 2.43 3.94
N ALA A 133 -13.70 1.50 4.11
CA ALA A 133 -12.35 1.75 4.65
C ALA A 133 -11.51 2.73 3.80
N SER A 134 -11.91 3.01 2.55
CA SER A 134 -11.26 4.01 1.68
C SER A 134 -11.82 5.43 1.85
N ARG A 135 -12.85 5.62 2.68
CA ARG A 135 -13.61 6.87 2.82
C ARG A 135 -13.71 7.39 4.25
N SER A 136 -13.62 6.50 5.23
CA SER A 136 -13.63 6.84 6.65
C SER A 136 -12.83 5.80 7.42
N TYR A 137 -12.17 6.22 8.50
CA TYR A 137 -11.54 5.31 9.45
C TYR A 137 -12.58 4.77 10.43
N MET A 138 -12.62 3.45 10.62
CA MET A 138 -13.37 2.84 11.71
C MET A 138 -12.38 2.11 12.62
N ILE A 139 -11.89 2.82 13.64
CA ILE A 139 -10.85 2.30 14.51
C ILE A 139 -11.51 1.49 15.63
N LYS A 140 -11.30 0.18 15.56
CA LYS A 140 -11.76 -0.79 16.55
C LYS A 140 -10.60 -1.70 16.94
N VAL A 141 -10.34 -1.83 18.24
CA VAL A 141 -9.23 -2.62 18.76
C VAL A 141 -9.81 -3.78 19.57
N PRO A 142 -9.74 -5.02 19.06
CA PRO A 142 -10.23 -6.17 19.80
C PRO A 142 -9.62 -6.26 21.20
N SER A 143 -10.45 -6.53 22.20
CA SER A 143 -10.04 -6.51 23.61
C SER A 143 -8.93 -7.53 23.92
N ASP A 144 -8.86 -8.63 23.17
CA ASP A 144 -7.76 -9.61 23.24
C ASP A 144 -6.41 -8.99 22.85
N LYS A 145 -6.39 -8.05 21.90
CA LYS A 145 -5.16 -7.32 21.53
C LYS A 145 -4.70 -6.39 22.64
N ILE A 146 -5.64 -5.73 23.32
CA ILE A 146 -5.35 -4.89 24.48
C ILE A 146 -4.80 -5.73 25.64
N ALA A 147 -5.44 -6.86 25.95
CA ALA A 147 -4.98 -7.78 26.99
C ALA A 147 -3.58 -8.32 26.66
N HIS A 148 -3.38 -8.81 25.44
CA HIS A 148 -2.10 -9.33 24.97
C HIS A 148 -0.98 -8.28 25.04
N ALA A 149 -1.29 -7.01 24.73
CA ALA A 149 -0.33 -5.91 24.85
C ALA A 149 0.07 -5.61 26.30
N ARG A 150 -0.88 -5.70 27.24
CA ARG A 150 -0.65 -5.50 28.68
C ARG A 150 0.20 -6.60 29.30
N GLU A 151 0.15 -7.80 28.75
CA GLU A 151 1.00 -8.93 29.15
C GLU A 151 2.47 -8.79 28.67
N GLY A 152 2.84 -7.65 28.09
CA GLY A 152 4.21 -7.34 27.67
C GLY A 152 4.52 -7.68 26.22
N ASN A 153 3.54 -8.19 25.47
CA ASN A 153 3.71 -8.47 24.04
C ASN A 153 3.38 -7.24 23.18
N THR A 154 3.83 -7.24 21.93
CA THR A 154 3.30 -6.30 20.93
C THR A 154 2.05 -6.90 20.29
N ALA A 155 0.99 -6.11 20.17
CA ALA A 155 -0.21 -6.46 19.43
C ALA A 155 -0.49 -5.42 18.34
N VAL A 156 -1.19 -5.85 17.29
CA VAL A 156 -1.54 -5.01 16.16
C VAL A 156 -3.02 -5.18 15.81
N ALA A 157 -3.69 -4.05 15.58
CA ALA A 157 -5.00 -3.97 14.97
C ALA A 157 -4.94 -3.11 13.70
N PHE A 158 -5.76 -3.41 12.71
CA PHE A 158 -5.81 -2.65 11.46
C PHE A 158 -7.14 -2.84 10.74
N GLU A 159 -7.40 -1.96 9.77
CA GLU A 159 -8.46 -2.13 8.77
C GLU A 159 -7.86 -2.14 7.38
N ILE A 160 -8.41 -2.99 6.52
CA ILE A 160 -7.98 -3.13 5.12
C ILE A 160 -8.96 -2.43 4.19
N MET A 161 -8.44 -1.60 3.29
CA MET A 161 -9.15 -1.11 2.12
C MET A 161 -8.81 -1.96 0.88
N LYS A 162 -9.73 -1.98 -0.08
CA LYS A 162 -9.54 -2.62 -1.39
C LYS A 162 -9.23 -1.57 -2.44
N TRP A 163 -8.43 -1.92 -3.45
CA TRP A 163 -8.17 -1.06 -4.60
C TRP A 163 -7.93 -1.88 -5.86
N ASP A 164 -8.19 -1.28 -7.02
CA ASP A 164 -8.01 -1.96 -8.29
C ASP A 164 -6.69 -1.55 -8.94
N SER A 165 -5.82 -2.54 -9.16
CA SER A 165 -4.64 -2.40 -10.00
C SER A 165 -5.04 -2.62 -11.45
N LYS A 166 -4.75 -1.66 -12.31
CA LYS A 166 -5.06 -1.72 -13.75
C LYS A 166 -3.78 -1.76 -14.56
N SER A 167 -3.76 -2.68 -15.52
CA SER A 167 -2.66 -2.80 -16.48
C SER A 167 -3.20 -2.92 -17.90
N ARG A 168 -2.48 -2.36 -18.86
CA ARG A 168 -2.84 -2.37 -20.28
C ARG A 168 -1.81 -3.15 -21.09
N TRP A 169 -2.27 -4.05 -21.95
CA TRP A 169 -1.44 -4.71 -22.94
C TRP A 169 -1.08 -3.75 -24.08
N SER A 170 0.20 -3.65 -24.41
CA SER A 170 0.70 -2.71 -25.44
C SER A 170 0.16 -2.99 -26.85
N HIS A 171 -0.09 -4.26 -27.19
CA HIS A 171 -0.45 -4.71 -28.54
C HIS A 171 -1.97 -4.80 -28.77
N THR A 172 -2.75 -5.21 -27.77
CA THR A 172 -4.22 -5.32 -27.88
C THR A 172 -4.97 -4.15 -27.28
N GLY A 173 -4.32 -3.32 -26.45
CA GLY A 173 -4.99 -2.31 -25.63
C GLY A 173 -5.89 -2.88 -24.54
N ALA A 174 -5.99 -4.21 -24.41
CA ALA A 174 -6.84 -4.87 -23.44
C ALA A 174 -6.42 -4.49 -22.01
N ILE A 175 -7.42 -4.23 -21.15
CA ILE A 175 -7.21 -3.84 -19.77
C ILE A 175 -7.41 -5.06 -18.87
N SER A 176 -6.38 -5.40 -18.11
CA SER A 176 -6.47 -6.33 -17.00
C SER A 176 -6.65 -5.55 -15.70
N THR A 177 -7.62 -5.96 -14.88
CA THR A 177 -7.88 -5.38 -13.56
C THR A 177 -7.70 -6.46 -12.50
N THR A 178 -6.95 -6.15 -11.45
CA THR A 178 -6.72 -7.04 -10.31
C THR A 178 -7.02 -6.31 -9.02
N GLU A 179 -7.94 -6.84 -8.22
CA GLU A 179 -8.20 -6.32 -6.88
C GLU A 179 -6.99 -6.60 -5.98
N LYS A 180 -6.60 -5.59 -5.20
CA LYS A 180 -5.51 -5.59 -4.24
C LYS A 180 -6.02 -5.02 -2.93
N THR A 181 -5.25 -5.24 -1.87
CA THR A 181 -5.55 -4.74 -0.53
C THR A 181 -4.48 -3.78 -0.06
N ALA A 182 -4.87 -2.94 0.89
CA ALA A 182 -4.05 -1.91 1.49
C ALA A 182 -4.52 -1.63 2.91
N TYR A 183 -3.66 -1.18 3.82
CA TYR A 183 -4.11 -0.75 5.13
C TYR A 183 -4.72 0.64 5.06
N SER A 184 -5.90 0.81 5.65
CA SER A 184 -6.54 2.11 5.89
C SER A 184 -5.98 2.76 7.14
N TRP A 185 -5.96 2.01 8.24
CA TRP A 185 -5.27 2.39 9.44
C TRP A 185 -4.59 1.18 10.05
N ILE A 186 -3.55 1.43 10.84
CA ILE A 186 -2.83 0.41 11.62
C ILE A 186 -2.54 1.01 12.99
N LEU A 187 -2.74 0.23 14.04
CA LEU A 187 -2.37 0.57 15.40
C LEU A 187 -1.54 -0.58 15.98
N TRP A 188 -0.27 -0.29 16.26
CA TRP A 188 0.55 -1.12 17.14
C TRP A 188 0.35 -0.68 18.57
N VAL A 189 0.28 -1.63 19.50
CA VAL A 189 0.21 -1.39 20.95
C VAL A 189 1.13 -2.34 21.71
N SER A 190 1.74 -1.85 22.78
CA SER A 190 2.64 -2.58 23.67
C SER A 190 2.66 -1.95 25.06
N ALA A 191 2.96 -2.73 26.10
CA ALA A 191 3.22 -2.20 27.45
C ALA A 191 4.50 -1.34 27.51
N TYR A 192 5.39 -1.45 26.52
CA TYR A 192 6.66 -0.74 26.45
C TYR A 192 6.76 0.12 25.18
N PRO A 193 7.56 1.22 25.19
CA PRO A 193 7.75 2.08 24.03
C PRO A 193 8.13 1.32 22.74
N LEU A 194 7.51 1.73 21.63
CA LEU A 194 7.71 1.21 20.27
C LEU A 194 8.49 2.16 19.35
#